data_AF-A0A259IND5-F1
#
_entry.id   AF-A0A259IND5-F1
#
_cell.length_a   1.000
_cell.length_b   1.000
_cell.length_c   1.000
_cell.angle_alpha   90.00
_cell.angle_beta   90.00
_cell.angle_gamma   90.00
#
_symmetry.space_group_name_H-M   'P 1'
#
loop_
_entity.id
_entity.type
_entity.pdbx_description
1 polymer ?
#
loop_
_entity_poly.entity_id
_entity_poly.type
_entity_poly.pdbx_seq_one_letter_code
_entity_poly.pdbx_strand_id
1 'polypeptide(L)'
;GALTIPAFSLAGATSAPIRIDVTAAAQPAKEETRPLFIDVTVGKGTVYAQGEIPVYVRVYDSLGMRSGSINQIKAEGASFREEGQQDSYVRTIGKTRYHVVQQTYIMTPQRSGPIEIEPVTLKATIPVPYNSSPSEMARMLGRGNVPMPWLDGSLTRGQEVSLHSDKVTVEVLPRPAQAEGWFLPARAVTVRQSWSGDPAKGRVGDTLTRTLIVEAVGASTNQMPPLQLPDVDGLRQYEEDTQTNSAVIDRQQGAALTKVIAVVPSRAGTFTLPPVTIGWWNTDRKAQEQTTLPAVTLTVAALPGAAAPTPQQAEAPATGATRSEDVPQPAPPPAAGSSIL
;
A
#
# COMPACT_ATOMS: atom_id res chain seq x y z
N GLY A 1 7.27 39.81 -20.99
CA GLY A 1 7.97 40.30 -22.19
C GLY A 1 9.47 40.21 -21.99
N ALA A 2 10.25 40.23 -23.06
CA ALA A 2 11.70 40.12 -22.98
C ALA A 2 12.34 41.39 -22.39
N LEU A 3 13.10 41.24 -21.31
CA LEU A 3 13.91 42.29 -20.69
C LEU A 3 15.38 41.99 -20.99
N THR A 4 16.09 42.95 -21.57
CA THR A 4 17.52 42.78 -21.86
C THR A 4 18.33 43.59 -20.86
N ILE A 5 19.23 42.92 -20.11
CA ILE A 5 20.21 43.60 -19.27
C ILE A 5 21.36 44.05 -20.18
N PRO A 6 21.63 45.36 -20.28
CA PRO A 6 22.71 45.85 -21.13
C PRO A 6 24.08 45.40 -20.58
N ALA A 7 25.00 45.16 -21.51
CA ALA A 7 26.41 44.96 -21.19
C ALA A 7 26.95 46.14 -20.37
N PHE A 8 27.81 45.86 -19.39
CA PHE A 8 28.55 46.89 -18.67
C PHE A 8 30.04 46.51 -18.61
N SER A 9 30.88 47.55 -18.58
CA SER A 9 32.34 47.40 -18.56
C SER A 9 32.90 47.84 -17.21
N LEU A 10 33.72 46.99 -16.58
CA LEU A 10 34.44 47.32 -15.37
C LEU A 10 35.89 46.83 -15.50
N ALA A 11 36.85 47.73 -15.25
CA ALA A 11 38.29 47.44 -15.22
C ALA A 11 38.83 46.66 -16.44
N GLY A 12 38.38 47.01 -17.65
CA GLY A 12 38.88 46.43 -18.92
C GLY A 12 38.21 45.10 -19.34
N ALA A 13 37.27 44.58 -18.55
CA ALA A 13 36.44 43.44 -18.93
C ALA A 13 35.01 43.90 -19.27
N THR A 14 34.49 43.45 -20.42
CA THR A 14 33.14 43.76 -20.91
C THR A 14 32.25 42.54 -20.77
N SER A 15 31.09 42.67 -20.11
CA SER A 15 30.11 41.60 -20.03
C SER A 15 29.25 41.53 -21.30
N ALA A 16 28.81 40.34 -21.71
CA ALA A 16 27.85 40.18 -22.79
C ALA A 16 26.43 40.49 -22.27
N PRO A 17 25.55 41.13 -23.08
CA PRO A 17 24.19 41.42 -22.66
C PRO A 17 23.38 40.13 -22.47
N ILE A 18 22.67 40.01 -21.36
CA ILE A 18 21.84 38.86 -21.02
C ILE A 18 20.39 39.18 -21.40
N ARG A 19 19.80 38.37 -22.28
CA ARG A 19 18.37 38.42 -22.58
C ARG A 19 17.61 37.58 -21.56
N ILE A 20 16.68 38.19 -20.85
CA ILE A 20 15.77 37.53 -19.91
C ILE A 20 14.38 37.53 -20.54
N ASP A 21 13.87 36.35 -20.86
CA ASP A 21 12.47 36.18 -21.26
C ASP A 21 11.61 36.15 -20.00
N VAL A 22 10.97 37.29 -19.66
CA VAL A 22 9.98 37.33 -18.59
C VAL A 22 8.67 36.78 -19.15
N THR A 23 8.38 35.51 -18.91
CA THR A 23 7.02 34.99 -19.04
C THR A 23 6.13 35.70 -18.03
N ALA A 24 4.92 36.07 -18.43
CA ALA A 24 3.94 36.59 -17.48
C ALA A 24 3.77 35.54 -16.38
N ALA A 25 4.01 35.92 -15.13
CA ALA A 25 3.56 35.10 -14.01
C ALA A 25 2.08 34.81 -14.27
N ALA A 26 1.69 33.53 -14.25
CA ALA A 26 0.29 33.17 -14.24
C ALA A 26 -0.37 34.04 -13.17
N GLN A 27 -1.28 34.92 -13.59
CA GLN A 27 -2.09 35.68 -12.66
C GLN A 27 -2.62 34.65 -11.64
N PRO A 28 -2.37 34.79 -10.33
CA PRO A 28 -3.14 34.00 -9.38
C PRO A 28 -4.59 34.29 -9.74
N ALA A 29 -5.33 33.23 -10.10
CA ALA A 29 -6.75 33.35 -10.38
C ALA A 29 -7.33 34.19 -9.24
N LYS A 30 -7.89 35.35 -9.61
CA LYS A 30 -8.50 36.31 -8.69
C LYS A 30 -9.27 35.46 -7.68
N GLU A 31 -8.91 35.51 -6.40
CA GLU A 31 -9.61 34.79 -5.32
C GLU A 31 -11.04 35.37 -5.23
N GLU A 32 -11.89 35.00 -6.19
CA GLU A 32 -13.32 35.09 -6.04
C GLU A 32 -13.65 34.11 -4.93
N THR A 33 -13.85 34.63 -3.73
CA THR A 33 -14.34 33.87 -2.59
C THR A 33 -15.73 33.36 -2.92
N ARG A 34 -15.79 32.20 -3.58
CA ARG A 34 -17.04 31.53 -3.96
C ARG A 34 -17.68 30.97 -2.69
N PRO A 35 -18.97 31.24 -2.43
CA PRO A 35 -19.63 30.79 -1.20
C PRO A 35 -19.88 29.28 -1.18
N LEU A 36 -19.87 28.62 -2.35
CA LEU A 36 -19.93 27.18 -2.48
C LEU A 36 -19.06 26.75 -3.68
N PHE A 37 -18.18 25.77 -3.48
CA PHE A 37 -17.36 25.18 -4.56
C PHE A 37 -16.89 23.76 -4.20
N ILE A 38 -16.43 23.03 -5.21
CA ILE A 38 -15.85 21.69 -5.10
C ILE A 38 -14.41 21.72 -5.60
N ASP A 39 -13.51 21.04 -4.88
CA ASP A 39 -12.09 20.93 -5.17
C ASP A 39 -11.70 19.45 -5.24
N VAL A 40 -10.81 19.12 -6.19
CA VAL A 40 -10.25 17.78 -6.34
C VAL A 40 -8.74 17.90 -6.25
N THR A 41 -8.16 17.29 -5.22
CA THR A 41 -6.71 17.30 -4.99
C THR A 41 -6.17 15.88 -5.03
N VAL A 42 -5.08 15.64 -5.76
CA VAL A 42 -4.39 14.34 -5.76
C VAL A 42 -3.30 14.34 -4.69
N GLY A 43 -3.09 13.19 -4.06
CA GLY A 43 -2.06 12.95 -3.06
C GLY A 43 -0.67 13.28 -3.58
N LYS A 44 0.25 13.61 -2.66
CA LYS A 44 1.64 13.86 -3.02
C LYS A 44 2.37 12.53 -3.18
N GLY A 45 3.15 12.39 -4.25
CA GLY A 45 3.99 11.23 -4.45
C GLY A 45 4.27 10.98 -5.94
N THR A 46 5.23 10.11 -6.20
CA THR A 46 5.47 9.57 -7.54
C THR A 46 4.60 8.34 -7.70
N VAL A 47 3.71 8.33 -8.69
CA VAL A 47 2.84 7.18 -8.98
C VAL A 47 3.32 6.44 -10.21
N TYR A 48 3.40 5.12 -10.10
CA TYR A 48 3.68 4.21 -11.20
C TYR A 48 2.39 3.49 -11.59
N ALA A 49 2.38 2.90 -12.79
CA ALA A 49 1.28 2.04 -13.21
C ALA A 49 1.02 0.94 -12.16
N GLN A 50 -0.26 0.62 -11.92
CA GLN A 50 -0.75 -0.29 -10.87
C GLN A 50 -0.48 0.17 -9.42
N GLY A 51 0.04 1.39 -9.22
CA GLY A 51 0.12 2.02 -7.90
C GLY A 51 -1.24 2.49 -7.40
N GLU A 52 -1.29 2.89 -6.14
CA GLU A 52 -2.45 3.49 -5.49
C GLU A 52 -2.06 4.90 -5.06
N ILE A 53 -2.90 5.87 -5.39
CA ILE A 53 -2.72 7.26 -4.98
C ILE A 53 -4.05 7.82 -4.46
N PRO A 54 -4.06 8.44 -3.26
CA PRO A 54 -5.28 9.02 -2.73
C PRO A 54 -5.67 10.26 -3.52
N VAL A 55 -6.96 10.44 -3.76
CA VAL A 55 -7.59 11.59 -4.40
C VAL A 55 -8.65 12.12 -3.44
N TYR A 56 -8.49 13.37 -3.03
CA TYR A 56 -9.35 14.04 -2.08
C TYR A 56 -10.35 14.91 -2.83
N VAL A 57 -11.63 14.58 -2.70
CA VAL A 57 -12.72 15.43 -3.19
C VAL A 57 -13.27 16.21 -2.01
N ARG A 58 -13.22 17.55 -2.08
CA ARG A 58 -13.63 18.44 -1.00
C ARG A 58 -14.72 19.38 -1.47
N VAL A 59 -15.84 19.39 -0.75
CA VAL A 59 -16.91 20.37 -0.95
C VAL A 59 -16.80 21.43 0.14
N TYR A 60 -16.68 22.69 -0.28
CA TYR A 60 -16.57 23.85 0.60
C TYR A 60 -17.87 24.62 0.58
N ASP A 61 -18.61 24.59 1.69
CA ASP A 61 -19.91 25.26 1.83
C ASP A 61 -19.90 26.33 2.93
N SER A 62 -20.27 27.56 2.57
CA SER A 62 -20.52 28.65 3.54
C SER A 62 -21.99 29.08 3.59
N LEU A 63 -22.88 28.46 2.81
CA LEU A 63 -24.28 28.83 2.66
C LEU A 63 -25.23 27.98 3.53
N GLY A 64 -24.75 26.86 4.09
CA GLY A 64 -25.60 25.95 4.85
C GLY A 64 -26.52 25.16 3.92
N MET A 65 -25.91 24.52 2.91
CA MET A 65 -26.57 23.63 1.98
C MET A 65 -27.40 22.57 2.72
N ARG A 66 -28.64 22.34 2.26
CA ARG A 66 -29.53 21.34 2.86
C ARG A 66 -29.19 19.92 2.43
N SER A 67 -28.77 19.77 1.18
CA SER A 67 -28.44 18.49 0.54
C SER A 67 -27.49 18.74 -0.62
N GLY A 68 -26.49 17.87 -0.75
CA GLY A 68 -25.54 17.88 -1.85
C GLY A 68 -25.15 16.46 -2.22
N SER A 69 -25.06 16.19 -3.53
CA SER A 69 -24.52 14.94 -4.06
C SER A 69 -23.48 15.23 -5.12
N ILE A 70 -22.40 14.44 -5.10
CA ILE A 70 -21.39 14.45 -6.14
C ILE A 70 -21.64 13.30 -7.12
N ASN A 71 -21.32 13.52 -8.39
CA ASN A 71 -21.25 12.41 -9.34
C ASN A 71 -20.08 11.48 -9.00
N GLN A 72 -20.11 10.27 -9.56
CA GLN A 72 -18.99 9.35 -9.44
C GLN A 72 -17.78 9.91 -10.19
N ILE A 73 -16.63 9.92 -9.52
CA ILE A 73 -15.34 10.30 -10.10
C ILE A 73 -14.92 9.29 -11.18
N LYS A 74 -14.39 9.80 -12.30
CA LYS A 74 -13.98 9.01 -13.47
C LYS A 74 -12.69 9.56 -14.08
N ALA A 75 -11.90 8.67 -14.64
CA ALA A 75 -10.71 9.00 -15.43
C ALA A 75 -10.46 7.86 -16.41
N GLU A 76 -10.07 8.18 -17.65
CA GLU A 76 -9.72 7.16 -18.63
C GLU A 76 -8.40 6.47 -18.24
N GLY A 77 -8.40 5.14 -18.15
CA GLY A 77 -7.20 4.38 -17.80
C GLY A 77 -6.88 4.35 -16.29
N ALA A 78 -7.81 4.76 -15.43
CA ALA A 78 -7.71 4.54 -13.98
C ALA A 78 -9.05 4.12 -13.36
N SER A 79 -8.98 3.35 -12.28
CA SER A 79 -10.13 2.98 -11.46
C SER A 79 -10.10 3.70 -10.12
N PHE A 80 -11.28 3.96 -9.55
CA PHE A 80 -11.43 4.63 -8.26
C PHE A 80 -12.20 3.74 -7.29
N ARG A 81 -11.75 3.72 -6.03
CA ARG A 81 -12.43 3.05 -4.91
C ARG A 81 -12.52 4.01 -3.74
N GLU A 82 -13.66 4.05 -3.06
CA GLU A 82 -13.81 4.86 -1.85
C GLU A 82 -12.97 4.30 -0.70
N GLU A 83 -12.33 5.20 0.05
CA GLU A 83 -11.56 4.86 1.23
C GLU A 83 -12.12 5.58 2.46
N GLY A 84 -12.51 4.79 3.46
CA GLY A 84 -13.01 5.30 4.73
C GLY A 84 -14.41 5.90 4.64
N GLN A 85 -14.75 6.68 5.67
CA GLN A 85 -15.99 7.45 5.74
C GLN A 85 -15.73 8.90 5.34
N GLN A 86 -16.80 9.61 5.01
CA GLN A 86 -16.74 11.03 4.67
C GLN A 86 -16.36 11.86 5.91
N ASP A 87 -15.25 12.61 5.82
CA ASP A 87 -14.79 13.49 6.89
C ASP A 87 -15.46 14.87 6.79
N SER A 88 -15.91 15.43 7.91
CA SER A 88 -16.46 16.80 7.95
C SER A 88 -15.72 17.66 8.96
N TYR A 89 -15.23 18.82 8.53
CA TYR A 89 -14.53 19.77 9.39
C TYR A 89 -14.79 21.21 8.96
N VAL A 90 -14.39 22.17 9.79
CA VAL A 90 -14.49 23.58 9.45
C VAL A 90 -13.13 24.10 9.02
N ARG A 91 -13.09 24.85 7.93
CA ARG A 91 -11.87 25.54 7.47
C ARG A 91 -12.17 26.99 7.13
N THR A 92 -11.34 27.89 7.64
CA THR A 92 -11.38 29.31 7.25
C THR A 92 -10.42 29.52 6.08
N ILE A 93 -10.93 30.05 4.97
CA ILE A 93 -10.13 30.46 3.81
C ILE A 93 -10.36 31.97 3.62
N GLY A 94 -9.29 32.75 3.69
CA GLY A 94 -9.38 34.22 3.78
C GLY A 94 -10.15 34.65 5.03
N LYS A 95 -11.31 35.30 4.84
CA LYS A 95 -12.23 35.73 5.91
C LYS A 95 -13.51 34.89 5.99
N THR A 96 -13.65 33.86 5.16
CA THR A 96 -14.86 33.05 5.08
C THR A 96 -14.67 31.71 5.76
N ARG A 97 -15.63 31.34 6.62
CA ARG A 97 -15.68 30.05 7.31
C ARG A 97 -16.49 29.07 6.46
N TYR A 98 -15.85 27.98 6.03
CA TYR A 98 -16.47 26.92 5.27
C TYR A 98 -16.65 25.67 6.13
N HIS A 99 -17.81 25.03 5.99
CA HIS A 99 -17.99 23.63 6.31
C HIS A 99 -17.44 22.82 5.14
N VAL A 100 -16.40 22.03 5.42
CA VAL A 100 -15.72 21.21 4.44
C VAL A 100 -16.12 19.77 4.63
N VAL A 101 -16.63 19.18 3.57
CA VAL A 101 -16.93 17.76 3.47
C VAL A 101 -15.87 17.14 2.56
N GLN A 102 -15.11 16.17 3.05
CA GLN A 102 -14.05 15.50 2.31
C GLN A 102 -14.38 14.02 2.14
N GLN A 103 -14.34 13.56 0.89
CA GLN A 103 -14.37 12.14 0.55
C GLN A 103 -13.02 11.75 -0.05
N THR A 104 -12.44 10.67 0.46
CA THR A 104 -11.16 10.13 -0.03
C THR A 104 -11.44 8.96 -0.97
N TYR A 105 -10.82 9.00 -2.15
CA TYR A 105 -10.83 7.94 -3.14
C TYR A 105 -9.41 7.43 -3.35
N ILE A 106 -9.22 6.14 -3.53
CA ILE A 106 -7.96 5.56 -4.01
C ILE A 106 -8.07 5.40 -5.52
N MET A 107 -7.19 6.09 -6.25
CA MET A 107 -7.02 5.94 -7.69
C MET A 107 -5.95 4.90 -7.98
N THR A 108 -6.27 3.92 -8.84
CA THR A 108 -5.33 2.92 -9.35
C THR A 108 -5.19 3.11 -10.87
N PRO A 109 -4.05 3.60 -11.37
CA PRO A 109 -3.84 3.77 -12.79
C PRO A 109 -3.49 2.43 -13.45
N GLN A 110 -4.16 2.12 -14.55
CA GLN A 110 -4.00 0.86 -15.28
C GLN A 110 -2.93 0.96 -16.38
N ARG A 111 -2.52 2.18 -16.75
CA ARG A 111 -1.52 2.49 -17.77
C ARG A 111 -0.58 3.59 -17.31
N SER A 112 0.60 3.67 -17.91
CA SER A 112 1.50 4.81 -17.80
C SER A 112 1.10 5.94 -18.76
N GLY A 113 1.56 7.14 -18.45
CA GLY A 113 1.28 8.38 -19.19
C GLY A 113 0.41 9.36 -18.39
N PRO A 114 0.03 10.49 -19.01
CA PRO A 114 -0.90 11.43 -18.41
C PRO A 114 -2.30 10.80 -18.32
N ILE A 115 -2.88 10.81 -17.12
CA ILE A 115 -4.26 10.42 -16.86
C ILE A 115 -5.01 11.67 -16.41
N GLU A 116 -6.07 12.02 -17.13
CA GLU A 116 -6.94 13.14 -16.77
C GLU A 116 -8.14 12.65 -15.97
N ILE A 117 -8.30 13.20 -14.77
CA ILE A 117 -9.48 13.04 -13.92
C ILE A 117 -10.54 14.02 -14.41
N GLU A 118 -11.72 13.49 -14.75
CA GLU A 118 -12.85 14.28 -15.20
C GLU A 118 -13.36 15.21 -14.09
N PRO A 119 -13.87 16.41 -14.44
CA PRO A 119 -14.53 17.30 -13.49
C PRO A 119 -15.64 16.60 -12.70
N VAL A 120 -15.58 16.72 -11.37
CA VAL A 120 -16.63 16.23 -10.47
C VAL A 120 -17.71 17.29 -10.38
N THR A 121 -18.96 16.89 -10.65
CA THR A 121 -20.14 17.75 -10.56
C THR A 121 -20.80 17.59 -9.19
N LEU A 122 -20.94 18.69 -8.47
CA LEU A 122 -21.73 18.81 -7.26
C LEU A 122 -23.11 19.37 -7.60
N LYS A 123 -24.17 18.62 -7.30
CA LYS A 123 -25.55 19.10 -7.30
C LYS A 123 -25.97 19.40 -5.88
N ALA A 124 -26.39 20.63 -5.61
CA ALA A 124 -26.63 21.12 -4.28
C ALA A 124 -27.92 21.93 -4.19
N THR A 125 -28.65 21.81 -3.09
CA THR A 125 -29.84 22.61 -2.80
C THR A 125 -29.51 23.63 -1.71
N ILE A 126 -29.45 24.90 -2.09
CA ILE A 126 -29.16 26.01 -1.18
C ILE A 126 -30.44 26.73 -0.71
N PRO A 127 -30.49 27.20 0.54
CA PRO A 127 -31.59 28.04 1.01
C PRO A 127 -31.49 29.44 0.37
N VAL A 128 -32.52 29.86 -0.36
CA VAL A 128 -32.62 31.25 -0.84
C VAL A 128 -33.26 32.12 0.24
N PRO A 129 -32.60 33.22 0.68
CA PRO A 129 -33.22 34.17 1.59
C PRO A 129 -34.36 34.91 0.87
N TYR A 130 -35.56 34.85 1.45
CA TYR A 130 -36.76 35.49 0.92
C TYR A 130 -36.63 37.01 1.02
N ASN A 131 -36.41 37.67 -0.13
CA ASN A 131 -36.52 39.12 -0.22
C ASN A 131 -37.96 39.44 -0.61
N SER A 132 -38.89 39.51 0.37
CA SER A 132 -40.26 39.93 0.11
C SER A 132 -40.27 41.37 -0.41
N SER A 133 -40.39 41.54 -1.73
CA SER A 133 -41.02 42.76 -2.24
C SER A 133 -42.52 42.67 -1.92
N PRO A 134 -43.13 43.69 -1.31
CA PRO A 134 -44.57 43.70 -1.03
C PRO A 134 -45.36 43.39 -2.30
N SER A 135 -46.35 42.49 -2.23
CA SER A 135 -47.28 42.30 -3.34
C SER A 135 -47.97 43.63 -3.65
N GLU A 136 -48.17 43.94 -4.94
CA GLU A 136 -48.83 45.20 -5.34
C GLU A 136 -50.21 45.35 -4.70
N MET A 137 -50.90 44.22 -4.49
CA MET A 137 -52.19 44.17 -3.80
C MET A 137 -52.10 44.55 -2.30
N ALA A 138 -51.01 44.19 -1.59
CA ALA A 138 -50.79 44.63 -0.21
C ALA A 138 -50.51 46.13 -0.12
N ARG A 139 -49.81 46.70 -1.12
CA ARG A 139 -49.63 48.16 -1.25
C ARG A 139 -50.95 48.87 -1.52
N MET A 140 -51.79 48.28 -2.36
CA MET A 140 -53.08 48.84 -2.76
C MET A 140 -54.12 48.83 -1.62
N LEU A 141 -54.03 47.88 -0.68
CA LEU A 141 -54.94 47.78 0.47
C LEU A 141 -54.55 48.66 1.68
N GLY A 142 -53.48 49.46 1.59
CA GLY A 142 -53.04 50.36 2.67
C GLY A 142 -52.67 49.64 3.98
N ARG A 143 -52.50 48.32 3.94
CA ARG A 143 -52.18 47.48 5.10
C ARG A 143 -50.66 47.44 5.23
N GLY A 144 -50.12 48.26 6.12
CA GLY A 144 -48.71 48.21 6.48
C GLY A 144 -48.30 46.81 6.95
N ASN A 145 -47.30 46.25 6.27
CA ASN A 145 -46.37 45.19 6.68
C ASN A 145 -46.77 44.23 7.84
N VAL A 146 -47.91 43.54 7.75
CA VAL A 146 -48.22 42.41 8.65
C VAL A 146 -47.91 41.10 7.93
N PRO A 147 -46.80 40.40 8.25
CA PRO A 147 -46.48 39.11 7.61
C PRO A 147 -47.47 38.03 8.08
N MET A 148 -48.25 37.48 7.16
CA MET A 148 -49.18 36.36 7.40
C MET A 148 -48.65 35.08 6.72
N PRO A 149 -47.80 34.29 7.40
CA PRO A 149 -47.02 33.20 6.78
C PRO A 149 -47.83 31.98 6.32
N TRP A 150 -49.15 31.94 6.56
CA TRP A 150 -50.03 30.81 6.25
C TRP A 150 -50.91 31.01 5.00
N LEU A 151 -51.01 32.24 4.48
CA LEU A 151 -51.73 32.53 3.22
C LEU A 151 -50.81 32.53 1.99
N ASP A 152 -49.53 32.81 2.19
CA ASP A 152 -48.52 32.67 1.16
C ASP A 152 -48.10 31.18 1.13
N GLY A 153 -48.34 30.45 0.04
CA GLY A 153 -47.96 29.04 -0.14
C GLY A 153 -46.44 28.78 -0.17
N SER A 154 -45.71 29.43 0.72
CA SER A 154 -44.27 29.57 0.79
C SER A 154 -43.65 28.42 1.60
N LEU A 155 -43.74 27.22 1.04
CA LEU A 155 -42.71 26.22 1.30
C LEU A 155 -41.38 26.79 0.80
N THR A 156 -40.37 26.84 1.66
CA THR A 156 -39.01 27.29 1.30
C THR A 156 -38.51 26.54 0.06
N ARG A 157 -38.64 27.10 -1.13
CA ARG A 157 -38.11 26.49 -2.35
C ARG A 157 -36.61 26.64 -2.30
N GLY A 158 -35.88 25.55 -2.07
CA GLY A 158 -34.43 25.55 -2.23
C GLY A 158 -34.07 25.76 -3.69
N GLN A 159 -33.02 26.53 -3.97
CA GLN A 159 -32.49 26.66 -5.31
C GLN A 159 -31.48 25.54 -5.56
N GLU A 160 -31.67 24.77 -6.63
CA GLU A 160 -30.68 23.78 -7.06
C GLU A 160 -29.56 24.49 -7.83
N VAL A 161 -28.32 24.25 -7.41
CA VAL A 161 -27.11 24.74 -8.06
C VAL A 161 -26.24 23.56 -8.45
N SER A 162 -25.66 23.62 -9.64
CA SER A 162 -24.70 22.63 -10.14
C SER A 162 -23.34 23.29 -10.29
N LEU A 163 -22.33 22.76 -9.60
CA LEU A 163 -20.96 23.25 -9.61
C LEU A 163 -20.04 22.15 -10.11
N HIS A 164 -18.95 22.51 -10.78
CA HIS A 164 -17.97 21.57 -11.30
C HIS A 164 -16.61 21.86 -10.70
N SER A 165 -15.83 20.82 -10.44
CA SER A 165 -14.42 20.97 -10.09
C SER A 165 -13.59 21.31 -11.33
N ASP A 166 -12.35 21.71 -11.11
CA ASP A 166 -11.36 21.75 -12.18
C ASP A 166 -10.96 20.32 -12.57
N LYS A 167 -10.46 20.17 -13.80
CA LYS A 167 -9.83 18.92 -14.26
C LYS A 167 -8.46 18.75 -13.60
N VAL A 168 -8.09 17.52 -13.28
CA VAL A 168 -6.79 17.22 -12.66
C VAL A 168 -6.04 16.22 -13.51
N THR A 169 -4.84 16.59 -13.97
CA THR A 169 -3.96 15.68 -14.71
C THR A 169 -2.96 15.06 -13.76
N VAL A 170 -2.85 13.73 -13.78
CA VAL A 170 -1.88 12.95 -13.01
C VAL A 170 -0.90 12.28 -13.97
N GLU A 171 0.40 12.51 -13.76
CA GLU A 171 1.44 11.86 -14.54
C GLU A 171 1.82 10.52 -13.91
N VAL A 172 1.57 9.43 -14.64
CA VAL A 172 1.87 8.06 -14.20
C VAL A 172 3.12 7.55 -14.88
N LEU A 173 4.13 7.21 -14.10
CA LEU A 173 5.40 6.73 -14.64
C LEU A 173 5.32 5.25 -15.06
N PRO A 174 6.00 4.87 -16.17
CA PRO A 174 6.16 3.48 -16.53
C PRO A 174 7.11 2.76 -15.57
N ARG A 175 7.05 1.42 -15.56
CA ARG A 175 8.07 0.59 -14.91
C ARG A 175 9.45 0.90 -15.53
N PRO A 176 10.46 1.30 -14.73
CA PRO A 176 11.82 1.51 -15.22
C PRO A 176 12.40 0.24 -15.83
N ALA A 177 13.17 0.36 -16.92
CA ALA A 177 13.78 -0.78 -17.60
C ALA A 177 14.84 -1.50 -16.73
N GLN A 178 15.41 -0.79 -15.75
CA GLN A 178 16.41 -1.30 -14.81
C GLN A 178 15.78 -2.04 -13.61
N ALA A 179 14.45 -2.01 -13.46
CA ALA A 179 13.77 -2.66 -12.36
C ALA A 179 13.66 -4.17 -12.60
N GLU A 180 14.37 -4.96 -11.80
CA GLU A 180 14.43 -6.41 -11.93
C GLU A 180 13.42 -7.11 -11.01
N GLY A 181 12.89 -8.26 -11.47
CA GLY A 181 12.00 -9.11 -10.67
C GLY A 181 10.64 -8.47 -10.36
N TRP A 182 10.20 -8.61 -9.11
CA TRP A 182 8.95 -8.01 -8.64
C TRP A 182 9.09 -6.48 -8.53
N PHE A 183 8.15 -5.74 -9.10
CA PHE A 183 8.21 -4.27 -9.11
C PHE A 183 7.54 -3.69 -7.86
N LEU A 184 8.34 -3.43 -6.83
CA LEU A 184 7.93 -2.73 -5.61
C LEU A 184 8.55 -1.31 -5.59
N PRO A 185 7.86 -0.27 -6.08
CA PRO A 185 8.35 1.10 -5.98
C PRO A 185 8.15 1.61 -4.55
N ALA A 186 9.23 1.90 -3.85
CA ALA A 186 9.21 2.41 -2.49
C ALA A 186 10.33 3.44 -2.27
N ARG A 187 10.24 4.23 -1.21
CA ARG A 187 11.36 5.08 -0.75
C ARG A 187 12.29 4.34 0.20
N ALA A 188 11.70 3.48 1.03
CA ALA A 188 12.40 2.62 1.97
C ALA A 188 11.59 1.33 2.14
N VAL A 189 12.30 0.20 2.25
CA VAL A 189 11.70 -1.09 2.57
C VAL A 189 12.43 -1.70 3.76
N THR A 190 11.69 -1.99 4.82
CA THR A 190 12.19 -2.70 5.99
C THR A 190 11.52 -4.06 6.08
N VAL A 191 12.29 -5.06 6.52
CA VAL A 191 11.78 -6.39 6.81
C VAL A 191 12.15 -6.75 8.22
N ARG A 192 11.17 -7.22 8.99
CA ARG A 192 11.33 -7.60 10.38
C ARG A 192 10.67 -8.96 10.60
N GLN A 193 11.13 -9.65 11.63
CA GLN A 193 10.52 -10.89 12.07
C GLN A 193 10.39 -10.91 13.59
N SER A 194 9.37 -11.60 14.07
CA SER A 194 9.19 -11.92 15.48
C SER A 194 8.82 -13.40 15.63
N TRP A 195 9.06 -13.92 16.82
CA TRP A 195 8.79 -15.30 17.18
C TRP A 195 7.95 -15.34 18.47
N SER A 196 7.02 -16.29 18.57
CA SER A 196 6.25 -16.50 19.81
C SER A 196 7.08 -17.11 20.96
N GLY A 197 8.29 -17.59 20.67
CA GLY A 197 9.23 -18.15 21.64
C GLY A 197 10.68 -18.05 21.16
N ASP A 198 11.60 -18.66 21.91
CA ASP A 198 13.02 -18.69 21.55
C ASP A 198 13.29 -19.80 20.51
N PRO A 199 13.64 -19.46 19.25
CA PRO A 199 13.92 -20.46 18.22
C PRO A 199 15.12 -21.35 18.58
N ALA A 200 16.01 -20.92 19.47
CA ALA A 200 17.15 -21.71 19.93
C ALA A 200 16.81 -22.73 21.03
N LYS A 201 15.56 -22.78 21.51
CA LYS A 201 15.10 -23.69 22.59
C LYS A 201 13.85 -24.46 22.22
N GLY A 202 13.67 -24.76 20.93
CA GLY A 202 12.54 -25.58 20.46
C GLY A 202 12.63 -27.02 20.96
N ARG A 203 11.48 -27.71 21.00
CA ARG A 203 11.42 -29.18 21.14
C ARG A 203 10.66 -29.78 19.98
N VAL A 204 10.88 -31.07 19.73
CA VAL A 204 10.14 -31.81 18.71
C VAL A 204 8.65 -31.75 19.01
N GLY A 205 7.85 -31.34 18.03
CA GLY A 205 6.41 -31.16 18.16
C GLY A 205 5.96 -29.83 18.74
N ASP A 206 6.86 -29.00 19.30
CA ASP A 206 6.51 -27.65 19.75
C ASP A 206 6.18 -26.78 18.52
N THR A 207 5.13 -25.98 18.62
CA THR A 207 4.74 -25.03 17.56
C THR A 207 5.32 -23.66 17.86
N LEU A 208 6.18 -23.16 16.97
CA LEU A 208 6.73 -21.80 17.02
C LEU A 208 6.08 -20.94 15.94
N THR A 209 5.45 -19.84 16.34
CA THR A 209 4.84 -18.90 15.39
C THR A 209 5.90 -17.89 14.98
N ARG A 210 6.20 -17.82 13.69
CA ARG A 210 7.05 -16.82 13.06
C ARG A 210 6.17 -15.79 12.36
N THR A 211 6.28 -14.53 12.74
CA THR A 211 5.59 -13.44 12.07
C THR A 211 6.61 -12.61 11.30
N LEU A 212 6.43 -12.50 9.99
CA LEU A 212 7.21 -11.63 9.11
C LEU A 212 6.40 -10.37 8.82
N ILE A 213 7.06 -9.22 8.93
CA ILE A 213 6.46 -7.92 8.64
C ILE A 213 7.37 -7.21 7.63
N VAL A 214 6.81 -6.86 6.48
CA VAL A 214 7.47 -6.04 5.46
C VAL A 214 6.76 -4.70 5.41
N GLU A 215 7.50 -3.62 5.59
CA GLU A 215 6.98 -2.26 5.52
C GLU A 215 7.66 -1.55 4.34
N ALA A 216 6.86 -0.99 3.44
CA ALA A 216 7.34 -0.29 2.25
C ALA A 216 6.76 1.13 2.22
N VAL A 217 7.63 2.12 2.41
CA VAL A 217 7.25 3.54 2.43
C VAL A 217 6.96 4.02 1.02
N GLY A 218 5.80 4.63 0.80
CA GLY A 218 5.34 5.14 -0.50
C GLY A 218 4.85 4.06 -1.48
N ALA A 219 4.96 2.78 -1.12
CA ALA A 219 4.42 1.68 -1.91
C ALA A 219 2.91 1.51 -1.65
N SER A 220 2.25 0.87 -2.62
CA SER A 220 0.83 0.58 -2.56
C SER A 220 0.56 -0.87 -2.15
N THR A 221 -0.62 -1.15 -1.62
CA THR A 221 -1.00 -2.49 -1.12
C THR A 221 -0.86 -3.53 -2.23
N ASN A 222 -1.35 -3.23 -3.43
CA ASN A 222 -1.32 -4.15 -4.58
C ASN A 222 0.08 -4.36 -5.18
N GLN A 223 1.06 -3.56 -4.76
CA GLN A 223 2.45 -3.67 -5.21
C GLN A 223 3.31 -4.49 -4.25
N MET A 224 2.78 -4.92 -3.10
CA MET A 224 3.55 -5.72 -2.15
C MET A 224 3.85 -7.12 -2.72
N PRO A 225 5.10 -7.59 -2.64
CA PRO A 225 5.50 -8.87 -3.21
C PRO A 225 4.90 -10.04 -2.45
N PRO A 226 4.50 -11.12 -3.15
CA PRO A 226 4.24 -12.38 -2.48
C PRO A 226 5.56 -12.89 -1.85
N LEU A 227 5.54 -13.17 -0.54
CA LEU A 227 6.68 -13.76 0.14
C LEU A 227 6.66 -15.27 -0.08
N GLN A 228 7.59 -15.76 -0.90
CA GLN A 228 7.83 -17.19 -1.06
C GLN A 228 8.90 -17.65 -0.07
N LEU A 229 8.56 -18.63 0.75
CA LEU A 229 9.48 -19.21 1.72
C LEU A 229 9.84 -20.63 1.27
N PRO A 230 11.13 -20.97 1.20
CA PRO A 230 11.53 -22.33 0.84
C PRO A 230 11.25 -23.30 2.00
N ASP A 231 10.91 -24.53 1.62
CA ASP A 231 10.78 -25.64 2.56
C ASP A 231 12.14 -26.04 3.14
N VAL A 232 12.14 -26.40 4.42
CA VAL A 232 13.34 -26.86 5.14
C VAL A 232 13.06 -28.27 5.64
N ASP A 233 13.92 -29.22 5.25
CA ASP A 233 13.77 -30.61 5.70
C ASP A 233 13.78 -30.69 7.24
N GLY A 234 12.83 -31.44 7.79
CA GLY A 234 12.63 -31.57 9.23
C GLY A 234 11.85 -30.45 9.92
N LEU A 235 11.42 -29.41 9.18
CA LEU A 235 10.49 -28.38 9.66
C LEU A 235 9.19 -28.42 8.85
N ARG A 236 8.05 -28.63 9.51
CA ARG A 236 6.75 -28.40 8.87
C ARG A 236 6.38 -26.93 9.04
N GLN A 237 6.14 -26.25 7.92
CA GLN A 237 5.76 -24.84 7.91
C GLN A 237 4.32 -24.73 7.40
N TYR A 238 3.43 -24.20 8.24
CA TYR A 238 2.05 -23.92 7.87
C TYR A 238 1.90 -22.42 7.76
N GLU A 239 1.71 -21.94 6.54
CA GLU A 239 1.56 -20.52 6.24
C GLU A 239 0.10 -20.10 6.32
N GLU A 240 -0.16 -18.97 6.95
CA GLU A 240 -1.45 -18.29 6.86
C GLU A 240 -1.52 -17.42 5.59
N ASP A 241 -2.74 -16.97 5.27
CA ASP A 241 -2.97 -16.01 4.22
C ASP A 241 -2.21 -14.71 4.48
N THR A 242 -1.64 -14.16 3.40
CA THR A 242 -0.85 -12.94 3.50
C THR A 242 -1.78 -11.75 3.67
N GLN A 243 -1.58 -10.99 4.74
CA GLN A 243 -2.37 -9.77 4.99
C GLN A 243 -1.58 -8.57 4.49
N THR A 244 -2.17 -7.77 3.61
CA THR A 244 -1.56 -6.54 3.13
C THR A 244 -2.51 -5.38 3.32
N ASN A 245 -2.05 -4.32 3.98
CA ASN A 245 -2.85 -3.14 4.30
C ASN A 245 -2.07 -1.85 4.02
N SER A 246 -2.79 -0.74 3.83
CA SER A 246 -2.19 0.59 3.90
C SER A 246 -1.73 0.90 5.32
N ALA A 247 -0.57 1.56 5.44
CA ALA A 247 0.05 1.88 6.72
C ALA A 247 0.73 3.25 6.66
N VAL A 248 0.75 3.95 7.80
CA VAL A 248 1.55 5.17 7.95
C VAL A 248 2.87 4.79 8.63
N ILE A 249 3.96 4.79 7.85
CA ILE A 249 5.31 4.41 8.26
C ILE A 249 6.16 5.69 8.29
N ASP A 250 6.77 6.02 9.42
CA ASP A 250 7.58 7.24 9.58
C ASP A 250 6.87 8.54 9.14
N ARG A 251 5.57 8.66 9.46
CA ARG A 251 4.68 9.78 9.05
C ARG A 251 4.51 9.90 7.53
N GLN A 252 4.83 8.86 6.77
CA GLN A 252 4.60 8.78 5.34
C GLN A 252 3.61 7.65 5.05
N GLN A 253 2.81 7.82 4.01
CA GLN A 253 1.93 6.75 3.54
C GLN A 253 2.76 5.62 2.93
N GLY A 254 2.33 4.39 3.11
CA GLY A 254 2.96 3.20 2.54
C GLY A 254 2.07 1.98 2.71
N ALA A 255 2.67 0.81 2.55
CA ALA A 255 1.99 -0.48 2.69
C ALA A 255 2.76 -1.38 3.65
N ALA A 256 2.03 -2.20 4.40
CA ALA A 256 2.57 -3.22 5.26
C ALA A 256 2.03 -4.59 4.85
N LEU A 257 2.91 -5.58 4.76
CA LEU A 257 2.59 -6.98 4.51
C LEU A 257 2.97 -7.79 5.75
N THR A 258 2.01 -8.53 6.28
CA THR A 258 2.17 -9.44 7.42
C THR A 258 1.97 -10.87 6.95
N LYS A 259 2.94 -11.74 7.25
CA LYS A 259 2.91 -13.16 6.95
C LYS A 259 3.16 -13.95 8.24
N VAL A 260 2.18 -14.76 8.65
CA VAL A 260 2.26 -15.60 9.84
C VAL A 260 2.51 -17.04 9.42
N ILE A 261 3.47 -17.69 10.08
CA ILE A 261 3.89 -19.06 9.77
C ILE A 261 3.98 -19.84 11.07
N ALA A 262 3.29 -20.97 11.16
CA ALA A 262 3.49 -21.93 12.24
C ALA A 262 4.59 -22.93 11.83
N VAL A 263 5.70 -22.92 12.56
CA VAL A 263 6.86 -23.77 12.35
C VAL A 263 6.84 -24.89 13.39
N VAL A 264 6.72 -26.14 12.93
CA VAL A 264 6.67 -27.33 13.78
C VAL A 264 7.86 -28.25 13.44
N PRO A 265 8.85 -28.37 14.32
CA PRO A 265 9.96 -29.29 14.12
C PRO A 265 9.51 -30.75 14.24
N SER A 266 9.87 -31.58 13.26
CA SER A 266 9.51 -33.01 13.23
C SER A 266 10.57 -33.93 13.83
N ARG A 267 11.83 -33.46 13.96
CA ARG A 267 12.93 -34.21 14.56
C ARG A 267 13.89 -33.31 15.34
N ALA A 268 14.67 -33.89 16.23
CA ALA A 268 15.70 -33.18 16.96
C ALA A 268 16.88 -32.83 16.04
N GLY A 269 17.56 -31.73 16.36
CA GLY A 269 18.72 -31.26 15.60
C GLY A 269 18.73 -29.75 15.41
N THR A 270 19.60 -29.30 14.52
CA THR A 270 19.76 -27.89 14.15
C THR A 270 19.24 -27.69 12.73
N PHE A 271 18.32 -26.75 12.57
CA PHE A 271 17.72 -26.38 11.29
C PHE A 271 18.00 -24.92 11.00
N THR A 272 18.26 -24.58 9.74
CA THR A 272 18.49 -23.19 9.34
C THR A 272 17.39 -22.76 8.38
N LEU A 273 16.60 -21.79 8.81
CA LEU A 273 15.69 -21.07 7.93
C LEU A 273 16.52 -20.09 7.10
N PRO A 274 16.45 -20.16 5.76
CA PRO A 274 17.27 -19.33 4.89
C PRO A 274 16.89 -17.84 4.98
N PRO A 275 17.79 -16.94 4.56
CA PRO A 275 17.50 -15.52 4.52
C PRO A 275 16.38 -15.24 3.51
N VAL A 276 15.52 -14.28 3.83
CA VAL A 276 14.45 -13.82 2.93
C VAL A 276 14.91 -12.51 2.32
N THR A 277 14.89 -12.42 1.00
CA THR A 277 15.44 -11.27 0.31
C THR A 277 14.39 -10.62 -0.58
N ILE A 278 14.19 -9.32 -0.40
CA ILE A 278 13.14 -8.55 -1.08
C ILE A 278 13.82 -7.50 -1.97
N GLY A 279 13.70 -7.65 -3.29
CA GLY A 279 14.11 -6.63 -4.25
C GLY A 279 13.04 -5.54 -4.38
N TRP A 280 13.47 -4.29 -4.46
CA TRP A 280 12.57 -3.14 -4.57
C TRP A 280 13.23 -2.01 -5.36
N TRP A 281 12.40 -1.15 -5.96
CA TRP A 281 12.87 0.01 -6.70
C TRP A 281 12.83 1.24 -5.81
N ASN A 282 14.00 1.80 -5.50
CA ASN A 282 14.12 3.04 -4.75
C ASN A 282 13.68 4.21 -5.62
N THR A 283 12.54 4.80 -5.29
CA THR A 283 11.93 5.91 -6.05
C THR A 283 12.68 7.23 -5.89
N ASP A 284 13.39 7.43 -4.78
CA ASP A 284 14.21 8.63 -4.52
C ASP A 284 15.56 8.54 -5.25
N ARG A 285 16.23 7.37 -5.18
CA ARG A 285 17.52 7.14 -5.84
C ARG A 285 17.40 6.69 -7.30
N LYS A 286 16.20 6.31 -7.75
CA LYS A 286 15.94 5.72 -9.08
C LYS A 286 16.85 4.54 -9.37
N ALA A 287 16.97 3.62 -8.41
CA ALA A 287 17.86 2.48 -8.47
C ALA A 287 17.19 1.24 -7.86
N GLN A 288 17.59 0.06 -8.34
CA GLN A 288 17.20 -1.21 -7.73
C GLN A 288 17.97 -1.38 -6.41
N GLU A 289 17.23 -1.66 -5.34
CA GLU A 289 17.76 -1.97 -4.02
C GLU A 289 17.19 -3.30 -3.52
N GLN A 290 17.79 -3.81 -2.44
CA GLN A 290 17.41 -5.08 -1.87
C GLN A 290 17.52 -5.03 -0.35
N THR A 291 16.51 -5.57 0.32
CA THR A 291 16.48 -5.69 1.77
C THR A 291 16.46 -7.17 2.14
N THR A 292 17.37 -7.58 3.04
CA THR A 292 17.54 -8.98 3.44
C THR A 292 17.18 -9.18 4.90
N LEU A 293 16.29 -10.12 5.16
CA LEU A 293 16.05 -10.69 6.47
C LEU A 293 17.06 -11.82 6.72
N PRO A 294 17.86 -11.79 7.79
CA PRO A 294 18.89 -12.79 8.03
C PRO A 294 18.32 -14.18 8.30
N ALA A 295 19.13 -15.20 8.00
CA ALA A 295 18.83 -16.58 8.33
C ALA A 295 18.64 -16.79 9.84
N VAL A 296 17.79 -17.73 10.23
CA VAL A 296 17.54 -18.08 11.63
C VAL A 296 17.86 -19.54 11.85
N THR A 297 18.66 -19.82 12.87
CA THR A 297 18.94 -21.19 13.29
C THR A 297 17.98 -21.60 14.41
N LEU A 298 17.25 -22.69 14.19
CA LEU A 298 16.44 -23.36 15.19
C LEU A 298 17.21 -24.52 15.78
N THR A 299 17.30 -24.56 17.11
CA THR A 299 17.89 -25.69 17.83
C THR A 299 16.77 -26.42 18.54
N VAL A 300 16.60 -27.70 18.19
CA VAL A 300 15.47 -28.52 18.61
C VAL A 300 15.97 -29.67 19.47
N ALA A 301 15.60 -29.66 20.75
CA ALA A 301 15.95 -30.73 21.68
C ALA A 301 15.08 -31.98 21.43
N ALA A 302 15.69 -33.16 21.65
CA ALA A 302 14.97 -34.43 21.64
C ALA A 302 13.99 -34.52 22.82
N LEU A 303 12.88 -35.23 22.63
CA LEU A 303 11.96 -35.55 23.72
C LEU A 303 12.69 -36.43 24.77
N PRO A 304 12.47 -36.21 26.08
CA PRO A 304 13.02 -37.09 27.11
C PRO A 304 12.51 -38.52 26.87
N GLY A 305 13.40 -39.43 26.48
CA GLY A 305 13.07 -40.83 26.16
C GLY A 305 13.33 -41.26 24.72
N ALA A 306 13.64 -40.33 23.79
CA ALA A 306 14.20 -40.69 22.50
C ALA A 306 15.72 -40.86 22.66
N ALA A 307 16.18 -42.11 22.73
CA ALA A 307 17.60 -42.43 22.78
C ALA A 307 18.34 -41.69 21.65
N ALA A 308 19.39 -40.94 22.01
CA ALA A 308 20.34 -40.44 21.04
C ALA A 308 20.85 -41.63 20.22
N PRO A 309 20.91 -41.58 18.87
CA PRO A 309 21.74 -42.52 18.15
C PRO A 309 23.17 -42.24 18.61
N THR A 310 23.69 -43.11 19.46
CA THR A 310 25.10 -43.17 19.81
C THR A 310 25.85 -43.22 18.48
N PRO A 311 26.87 -42.38 18.24
CA PRO A 311 27.73 -42.57 17.08
C PRO A 311 28.26 -44.00 17.16
N GLN A 312 27.84 -44.83 16.21
CA GLN A 312 28.32 -46.19 16.05
C GLN A 312 29.80 -46.06 15.74
N GLN A 313 30.60 -46.25 16.79
CA GLN A 313 32.04 -46.44 16.71
C GLN A 313 32.25 -47.52 15.66
N ALA A 314 32.94 -47.16 14.57
CA ALA A 314 33.34 -48.13 13.58
C ALA A 314 34.18 -49.19 14.30
N GLU A 315 33.60 -50.38 14.50
CA GLU A 315 34.35 -51.57 14.88
C GLU A 315 35.37 -51.81 13.78
N ALA A 316 36.64 -51.59 14.13
CA ALA A 316 37.76 -52.06 13.33
C ALA A 316 37.62 -53.57 13.16
N PRO A 317 37.81 -54.13 11.95
CA PRO A 317 37.73 -55.56 11.75
C PRO A 317 38.86 -56.24 12.53
N ALA A 318 38.50 -56.99 13.57
CA ALA A 318 39.41 -57.90 14.25
C ALA A 318 39.70 -59.08 13.32
N THR A 319 40.97 -59.13 12.88
CA THR A 319 41.60 -60.24 12.17
C THR A 319 41.28 -61.58 12.84
N GLY A 320 40.81 -62.52 12.03
CA GLY A 320 40.37 -63.84 12.47
C GLY A 320 41.46 -64.64 13.18
N ALA A 321 41.08 -65.26 14.28
CA ALA A 321 41.74 -66.42 14.85
C ALA A 321 40.77 -67.59 14.78
N THR A 322 41.08 -68.53 13.89
CA THR A 322 40.51 -69.88 13.77
C THR A 322 40.32 -70.54 15.13
N ARG A 323 39.09 -70.95 15.43
CA ARG A 323 38.82 -71.99 16.42
C ARG A 323 38.02 -73.10 15.74
N SER A 324 38.68 -74.24 15.61
CA SER A 324 38.17 -75.49 15.07
C SER A 324 36.89 -75.91 15.80
N GLU A 325 35.83 -76.13 15.03
CA GLU A 325 34.61 -76.75 15.51
C GLU A 325 34.63 -78.21 15.09
N ASP A 326 34.78 -79.06 16.10
CA ASP A 326 34.74 -80.53 16.06
C ASP A 326 33.30 -80.97 15.77
N VAL A 327 33.09 -81.66 14.64
CA VAL A 327 31.80 -82.20 14.22
C VAL A 327 31.86 -83.72 14.31
N PRO A 328 31.03 -84.38 15.15
CA PRO A 328 30.91 -85.82 15.09
C PRO A 328 30.01 -86.24 13.93
N GLN A 329 30.58 -87.10 13.10
CA GLN A 329 30.02 -87.76 11.92
C GLN A 329 28.97 -88.81 12.30
N PRO A 330 27.79 -88.84 11.64
CA PRO A 330 26.95 -90.03 11.60
C PRO A 330 27.29 -90.92 10.39
N ALA A 331 27.27 -92.23 10.61
CA ALA A 331 27.57 -93.29 9.66
C ALA A 331 26.56 -93.40 8.50
N PRO A 332 26.96 -93.96 7.33
CA PRO A 332 26.09 -94.10 6.17
C PRO A 332 25.29 -95.43 6.16
N PRO A 333 24.07 -95.47 5.59
CA PRO A 333 23.46 -96.69 5.10
C PRO A 333 23.71 -96.91 3.58
N PRO A 334 23.45 -98.14 3.06
CA PRO A 334 24.22 -98.71 1.96
C PRO A 334 23.63 -98.51 0.56
N ALA A 335 24.47 -98.88 -0.42
CA ALA A 335 24.27 -98.77 -1.87
C ALA A 335 23.19 -99.69 -2.46
N ALA A 336 22.41 -99.12 -3.38
CA ALA A 336 21.73 -99.76 -4.52
C ALA A 336 21.38 -98.61 -5.48
N GLY A 337 21.48 -98.66 -6.80
CA GLY A 337 21.74 -99.69 -7.78
C GLY A 337 21.55 -99.01 -9.14
N SER A 338 22.21 -99.54 -10.16
CA SER A 338 22.32 -99.01 -11.52
C SER A 338 21.01 -98.60 -12.21
N SER A 339 21.08 -97.60 -13.08
CA SER A 339 20.42 -97.64 -14.39
C SER A 339 21.11 -96.70 -15.37
N ILE A 340 21.71 -97.32 -16.39
CA ILE A 340 21.97 -96.77 -17.70
C ILE A 340 20.93 -97.44 -18.61
N LEU A 341 20.30 -96.63 -19.48
CA LEU A 341 19.23 -96.91 -20.46
C LEU A 341 17.79 -96.94 -19.93
#